data_AF-A0A3N5SXK0-F1
#
_entry.id   AF-A0A3N5SXK0-F1
#
_cell.length_a   1.000
_cell.length_b   1.000
_cell.length_c   1.000
_cell.angle_alpha   90.00
_cell.angle_beta   90.00
_cell.angle_gamma   90.00
#
_symmetry.space_group_name_H-M   'P 1'
#
loop_
_entity.id
_entity.type
_entity.pdbx_description
1 polymer ?
#
loop_
_entity_poly.entity_id
_entity_poly.type
_entity_poly.pdbx_seq_one_letter_code
_entity_poly.pdbx_strand_id
1 'polypeptide(L)'
;MRKELDPIIARMREIFDKNFDRAWFFSVLESVPLQMKSIREIREFLRSEKHQQYDTAELEEKAQEIEAFLRVIREYLLPELRERLGISYLDPQNLVDDKDELLTRKFIAYTLPHNLKEFLKLNEEFKRELAEKGSGSNTDVPAENKKPEMQKPEAGKPADSQNLN
;
A
#
# COMPACT_ATOMS: atom_id res chain seq x y z
N MET A 1 -1.56 -8.71 17.56
CA MET A 1 -2.27 -8.03 16.45
C MET A 1 -1.48 -8.01 15.15
N ARG A 2 -0.21 -7.56 15.10
CA ARG A 2 0.52 -7.38 13.82
C ARG A 2 1.12 -8.65 13.17
N LYS A 3 1.33 -9.74 13.94
CA LYS A 3 1.92 -11.01 13.45
C LYS A 3 1.12 -11.70 12.33
N GLU A 4 -0.16 -11.39 12.20
CA GLU A 4 -1.04 -11.99 11.19
C GLU A 4 -0.87 -11.36 9.79
N LEU A 5 -0.22 -10.20 9.70
CA LEU A 5 0.16 -9.58 8.43
C LEU A 5 1.46 -10.19 7.87
N ASP A 6 2.31 -10.74 8.73
CA ASP A 6 3.61 -11.30 8.35
C ASP A 6 3.52 -12.35 7.22
N PRO A 7 2.53 -13.27 7.20
CA PRO A 7 2.34 -14.21 6.08
C PRO A 7 2.02 -13.51 4.75
N ILE A 8 1.18 -12.47 4.78
CA ILE A 8 0.81 -11.71 3.58
C ILE A 8 2.03 -10.95 3.06
N ILE A 9 2.74 -10.26 3.95
CA ILE A 9 3.96 -9.52 3.61
C ILE A 9 5.04 -10.47 3.08
N ALA A 10 5.21 -11.64 3.69
CA ALA A 10 6.16 -12.66 3.21
C ALA A 10 5.84 -13.11 1.78
N ARG A 11 4.56 -13.28 1.45
CA ARG A 11 4.12 -13.65 0.09
C ARG A 11 4.28 -12.49 -0.90
N MET A 12 3.99 -11.26 -0.48
CA MET A 12 4.26 -10.05 -1.27
C MET A 12 5.76 -9.92 -1.56
N ARG A 13 6.63 -10.14 -0.56
CA ARG A 13 8.09 -10.16 -0.71
C ARG A 13 8.53 -11.22 -1.72
N GLU A 14 7.98 -12.43 -1.64
CA GLU A 14 8.32 -13.51 -2.57
C GLU A 14 7.99 -13.14 -4.02
N ILE A 15 6.79 -12.59 -4.26
CA ILE A 15 6.38 -12.16 -5.60
C ILE A 15 7.26 -10.99 -6.07
N PHE A 16 7.55 -10.02 -5.19
CA PHE A 16 8.43 -8.89 -5.47
C PHE A 16 9.83 -9.36 -5.89
N ASP A 17 10.49 -10.17 -5.06
CA ASP A 17 11.85 -10.64 -5.31
C ASP A 17 11.94 -11.50 -6.58
N LYS A 18 10.91 -12.29 -6.88
CA LYS A 18 10.90 -13.16 -8.07
C LYS A 18 10.71 -12.39 -9.37
N ASN A 19 9.96 -11.28 -9.37
CA ASN A 19 9.47 -10.65 -10.59
C ASN A 19 9.88 -9.18 -10.76
N PHE A 20 9.88 -8.43 -9.67
CA PHE A 20 10.00 -6.97 -9.66
C PHE A 20 11.37 -6.50 -9.14
N ASP A 21 12.17 -7.38 -8.53
CA ASP A 21 13.55 -7.11 -8.10
C ASP A 21 14.58 -7.91 -8.92
N ARG A 22 14.42 -7.91 -10.24
CA ARG A 22 15.29 -8.65 -11.17
C ARG A 22 15.93 -7.70 -12.18
N ALA A 23 17.15 -8.02 -12.60
CA ALA A 23 17.88 -7.23 -13.59
C ALA A 23 17.07 -6.98 -14.87
N TRP A 24 16.39 -8.01 -15.38
CA TRP A 24 15.52 -7.90 -16.56
C TRP A 24 14.36 -6.91 -16.35
N PHE A 25 13.85 -6.79 -15.12
CA PHE A 25 12.74 -5.88 -14.84
C PHE A 25 13.22 -4.44 -14.90
N PHE A 26 14.42 -4.16 -14.38
CA PHE A 26 15.03 -2.83 -14.49
C PHE A 26 15.35 -2.46 -15.94
N SER A 27 15.77 -3.40 -16.78
CA SER A 27 16.05 -3.10 -18.20
C SER A 27 14.80 -2.72 -18.98
N VAL A 28 13.61 -3.25 -18.64
CA VAL A 28 12.37 -2.87 -19.32
C VAL A 28 11.71 -1.60 -18.76
N LEU A 29 12.17 -1.14 -17.58
CA LEU A 29 11.66 0.05 -16.89
C LEU A 29 12.24 1.38 -17.37
N GLU A 30 13.29 1.40 -18.20
CA GLU A 30 14.08 2.62 -18.50
C GLU A 30 13.26 3.83 -18.97
N SER A 31 12.10 3.63 -19.58
CA SER A 31 11.23 4.72 -20.03
C SER A 31 9.82 4.67 -19.43
N VAL A 32 9.62 3.90 -18.36
CA VAL A 32 8.40 3.92 -17.56
C VAL A 32 8.51 5.09 -16.58
N PRO A 33 7.45 5.88 -16.36
CA PRO A 33 7.47 7.00 -15.40
C PRO A 33 7.43 6.50 -13.95
N LEU A 34 8.40 5.65 -13.58
CA LEU A 34 8.52 5.03 -12.28
C LEU A 34 9.76 5.51 -11.56
N GLN A 35 9.58 6.02 -10.34
CA GLN A 35 10.68 6.49 -9.53
C GLN A 35 11.43 5.29 -8.92
N MET A 36 12.75 5.21 -9.15
CA MET A 36 13.61 4.19 -8.53
C MET A 36 13.54 4.23 -6.99
N LYS A 37 13.27 5.42 -6.44
CA LYS A 37 12.99 5.62 -5.01
C LYS A 37 11.82 4.75 -4.53
N SER A 38 10.71 4.73 -5.26
CA SER A 38 9.53 3.93 -4.90
C SER A 38 9.83 2.43 -4.87
N ILE A 39 10.61 1.92 -5.84
CA ILE A 39 11.01 0.50 -5.87
C ILE A 39 11.86 0.17 -4.64
N ARG A 40 12.79 1.06 -4.29
CA ARG A 40 13.64 0.89 -3.11
C ARG A 40 12.83 0.90 -1.82
N GLU A 41 11.89 1.83 -1.66
CA GLU A 41 11.03 1.94 -0.47
C GLU A 41 10.15 0.69 -0.30
N ILE A 42 9.56 0.19 -1.40
CA ILE A 42 8.80 -1.06 -1.39
C ILE A 42 9.70 -2.23 -0.99
N ARG A 43 10.90 -2.33 -1.56
CA ARG A 43 11.87 -3.38 -1.20
C ARG A 43 12.24 -3.32 0.29
N GLU A 44 12.55 -2.14 0.81
CA GLU A 44 12.91 -1.93 2.21
C GLU A 44 11.75 -2.30 3.14
N PHE A 45 10.52 -1.90 2.81
CA PHE A 45 9.32 -2.29 3.54
C PHE A 45 9.14 -3.82 3.55
N LEU A 46 9.10 -4.46 2.38
CA LEU A 46 8.85 -5.90 2.26
C LEU A 46 9.93 -6.76 2.92
N ARG A 47 11.17 -6.28 2.97
CA ARG A 47 12.30 -6.99 3.60
C ARG A 47 12.55 -6.63 5.04
N SER A 48 11.86 -5.63 5.59
CA SER A 48 11.97 -5.30 7.01
C SER A 48 11.64 -6.53 7.86
N GLU A 49 12.34 -6.74 8.97
CA GLU A 49 11.96 -7.76 9.96
C GLU A 49 11.07 -7.17 11.05
N LYS A 50 10.85 -5.86 11.01
CA LYS A 50 10.24 -5.06 12.06
C LYS A 50 8.91 -4.46 11.61
N HIS A 51 8.12 -5.21 10.85
CA HIS A 51 6.77 -4.76 10.42
C HIS A 51 5.88 -4.36 11.60
N GLN A 52 6.12 -5.00 12.75
CA GLN A 52 5.43 -4.70 14.00
C GLN A 52 5.71 -3.30 14.55
N GLN A 53 6.71 -2.57 14.04
CA GLN A 53 7.00 -1.20 14.48
C GLN A 53 6.14 -0.16 13.75
N TYR A 54 5.66 -0.47 12.54
CA TYR A 54 4.86 0.48 11.77
C TYR A 54 3.48 0.67 12.36
N ASP A 55 3.04 1.90 12.51
CA ASP A 55 1.65 2.17 12.88
C ASP A 55 0.66 1.89 11.74
N THR A 56 -0.64 1.97 12.02
CA THR A 56 -1.67 1.67 11.02
C THR A 56 -1.62 2.65 9.84
N ALA A 57 -1.35 3.94 10.09
CA ALA A 57 -1.28 4.95 9.04
C ALA A 57 -0.06 4.74 8.15
N GLU A 58 1.09 4.39 8.73
CA GLU A 58 2.29 4.02 7.99
C GLU A 58 2.05 2.76 7.13
N LEU A 59 1.37 1.73 7.67
CA LEU A 59 1.05 0.53 6.90
C LEU A 59 0.07 0.83 5.74
N GLU A 60 -0.89 1.71 5.93
CA GLU A 60 -1.79 2.19 4.87
C GLU A 60 -1.04 2.97 3.79
N GLU A 61 -0.12 3.86 4.18
CA GLU A 61 0.75 4.58 3.25
C GLU A 61 1.57 3.59 2.42
N LYS A 62 2.16 2.56 3.05
CA LYS A 62 2.90 1.51 2.32
C LYS A 62 2.02 0.70 1.37
N ALA A 63 0.77 0.40 1.76
CA ALA A 63 -0.17 -0.26 0.85
C ALA A 63 -0.51 0.61 -0.37
N GLN A 64 -0.64 1.93 -0.18
CA GLN A 64 -0.89 2.89 -1.26
C GLN A 64 0.32 3.05 -2.18
N GLU A 65 1.53 3.14 -1.64
CA GLU A 65 2.78 3.16 -2.43
C GLU A 65 2.90 1.93 -3.33
N ILE A 66 2.63 0.73 -2.78
CA ILE A 66 2.62 -0.53 -3.52
C ILE A 66 1.55 -0.50 -4.62
N GLU A 67 0.33 -0.04 -4.30
CA GLU A 67 -0.74 0.06 -5.29
C GLU A 67 -0.37 1.00 -6.45
N ALA A 68 0.20 2.16 -6.14
CA ALA A 68 0.65 3.13 -7.14
C ALA A 68 1.73 2.53 -8.05
N PHE A 69 2.71 1.83 -7.48
CA PHE A 69 3.73 1.10 -8.24
C PHE A 69 3.11 0.05 -9.19
N LEU A 70 2.22 -0.79 -8.68
CA LEU A 70 1.56 -1.83 -9.49
C LEU A 70 0.69 -1.23 -10.59
N ARG A 71 0.05 -0.09 -10.32
CA ARG A 71 -0.73 0.67 -11.29
C ARG A 71 0.14 1.21 -12.43
N VAL A 72 1.29 1.79 -12.11
CA VAL A 72 2.24 2.28 -13.13
C VAL A 72 2.69 1.14 -14.05
N ILE A 73 3.00 -0.04 -13.49
CA ILE A 73 3.35 -1.21 -14.31
C ILE A 73 2.21 -1.61 -15.23
N ARG A 74 0.99 -1.67 -14.69
CA ARG A 74 -0.21 -2.05 -15.47
C ARG A 74 -0.48 -1.10 -16.63
N GLU A 75 -0.34 0.20 -16.39
CA GLU A 75 -0.77 1.25 -17.32
C GLU A 75 0.31 1.65 -18.32
N TYR A 76 1.59 1.53 -17.96
CA TYR A 76 2.70 1.99 -18.79
C TYR A 76 3.61 0.85 -19.27
N LEU A 77 3.90 -0.15 -18.42
CA LEU A 77 4.80 -1.23 -18.80
C LEU A 77 4.08 -2.34 -19.58
N LEU A 78 2.94 -2.82 -19.10
CA LEU A 78 2.24 -3.95 -19.74
C LEU A 78 1.83 -3.71 -21.19
N PRO A 79 1.33 -2.53 -21.60
CA PRO A 79 0.93 -2.29 -22.98
C PRO A 79 2.08 -2.40 -23.98
N GLU A 80 3.31 -2.09 -23.56
CA GLU A 80 4.50 -2.04 -24.40
C GLU A 80 5.51 -3.17 -24.07
N LEU A 81 5.10 -4.11 -23.22
CA LEU A 81 6.00 -5.12 -22.65
C LEU A 81 6.64 -5.98 -23.74
N ARG A 82 5.91 -6.30 -24.80
CA ARG A 82 6.39 -7.18 -25.88
C ARG A 82 7.41 -6.46 -26.76
N GLU A 83 7.19 -5.19 -27.06
CA GLU A 83 8.13 -4.33 -27.77
C GLU A 83 9.41 -4.15 -26.95
N ARG A 84 9.28 -3.81 -25.65
CA ARG A 84 10.41 -3.62 -24.72
C ARG A 84 11.24 -4.87 -24.51
N LEU A 85 10.61 -6.03 -24.58
CA LEU A 85 11.28 -7.33 -24.52
C LEU A 85 11.85 -7.76 -25.88
N GLY A 86 11.68 -7.01 -26.96
CA GLY A 86 12.22 -7.41 -28.27
C GLY A 86 11.60 -8.72 -28.80
N ILE A 87 10.34 -8.98 -28.46
CA ILE A 87 9.58 -10.16 -28.90
C ILE A 87 8.38 -9.81 -29.77
N SER A 88 8.15 -8.51 -30.01
CA SER A 88 7.12 -8.00 -30.90
C SER A 88 7.68 -7.91 -32.32
N TYR A 89 6.99 -8.52 -33.29
CA TYR A 89 7.37 -8.42 -34.71
C TYR A 89 7.03 -7.06 -35.33
N LEU A 90 6.40 -6.15 -34.56
CA LEU A 90 6.07 -4.80 -35.00
C LEU A 90 7.31 -3.90 -35.12
N ASP A 91 8.39 -4.23 -34.41
CA ASP A 91 9.67 -3.55 -34.50
C ASP A 91 10.82 -4.55 -34.70
N PRO A 92 11.13 -4.89 -35.96
CA PRO A 92 12.18 -5.85 -36.29
C PRO A 92 13.58 -5.45 -35.83
N GLN A 93 13.84 -4.15 -35.59
CA GLN A 93 15.16 -3.67 -35.19
C GLN A 93 15.50 -4.00 -33.73
N ASN A 94 14.47 -4.27 -32.92
CA ASN A 94 14.60 -4.60 -31.50
C ASN A 94 14.43 -6.10 -31.23
N LEU A 95 14.34 -6.95 -32.26
CA LEU A 95 14.17 -8.39 -32.07
C LEU A 95 15.41 -9.05 -31.47
N VAL A 96 15.17 -9.98 -30.56
CA VAL A 96 16.23 -10.83 -30.02
C VAL A 96 16.55 -11.96 -30.99
N ASP A 97 17.82 -12.04 -31.39
CA ASP A 97 18.32 -13.07 -32.29
C ASP A 97 18.56 -14.41 -31.58
N ASP A 98 18.96 -14.38 -30.31
CA ASP A 98 19.22 -15.58 -29.52
C ASP A 98 17.93 -16.31 -29.13
N LYS A 99 17.88 -17.62 -29.39
CA LYS A 99 16.65 -18.42 -29.21
C LYS A 99 16.30 -18.65 -27.74
N ASP A 100 17.29 -18.81 -26.87
CA ASP A 100 17.08 -19.07 -25.45
C ASP A 100 16.63 -17.81 -24.73
N GLU A 101 17.24 -16.67 -25.10
CA GLU A 101 16.82 -15.36 -24.64
C GLU A 101 15.41 -15.01 -25.13
N LEU A 102 15.11 -15.25 -26.42
CA LEU A 102 13.77 -15.06 -26.97
C LEU A 102 12.71 -15.88 -26.21
N LEU A 103 13.02 -17.13 -25.89
CA LEU A 103 12.13 -17.99 -25.11
C LEU A 103 11.92 -17.44 -23.69
N THR A 104 13.00 -17.03 -23.03
CA THR A 104 12.96 -16.42 -21.69
C THR A 104 12.10 -15.16 -21.66
N ARG A 105 12.31 -14.26 -22.62
CA ARG A 105 11.54 -13.02 -22.73
C ARG A 105 10.07 -13.27 -23.06
N LYS A 106 9.74 -14.28 -23.87
CA LYS A 106 8.36 -14.74 -24.06
C LYS A 106 7.73 -15.21 -22.76
N PHE A 107 8.43 -16.03 -21.97
CA PHE A 107 7.93 -16.46 -20.66
C PHE A 107 7.66 -15.28 -19.73
N ILE A 108 8.55 -14.29 -19.69
CA ILE A 108 8.34 -13.05 -18.92
C ILE A 108 7.08 -12.33 -19.39
N ALA A 109 6.91 -12.13 -20.69
CA ALA A 109 5.75 -11.43 -21.26
C ALA A 109 4.41 -12.11 -20.92
N TYR A 110 4.39 -13.44 -20.85
CA TYR A 110 3.20 -14.20 -20.48
C TYR A 110 2.95 -14.22 -18.97
N THR A 111 4.01 -14.28 -18.16
CA THR A 111 3.88 -14.47 -16.70
C THR A 111 3.74 -13.15 -15.93
N LEU A 112 4.34 -12.06 -16.41
CA LEU A 112 4.31 -10.77 -15.71
C LEU A 112 2.89 -10.23 -15.47
N PRO A 113 1.94 -10.27 -16.45
CA PRO A 113 0.57 -9.83 -16.20
C PRO A 113 -0.13 -10.64 -15.09
N HIS A 114 0.13 -11.95 -15.05
CA HIS A 114 -0.40 -12.83 -14.01
C HIS A 114 0.21 -12.48 -12.64
N ASN A 115 1.54 -12.33 -12.57
CA ASN A 115 2.24 -12.03 -11.33
C ASN A 115 1.85 -10.64 -10.78
N LEU A 116 1.60 -9.67 -11.65
CA LEU A 116 1.07 -8.37 -11.28
C LEU A 116 -0.34 -8.48 -10.67
N LYS A 117 -1.22 -9.28 -11.28
CA LYS A 117 -2.58 -9.53 -10.77
C LYS A 117 -2.55 -10.20 -9.40
N GLU A 118 -1.67 -11.18 -9.20
CA GLU A 118 -1.50 -11.83 -7.90
C GLU A 118 -0.96 -10.86 -6.84
N PHE A 119 -0.01 -9.99 -7.18
CA PHE A 119 0.46 -8.96 -6.26
C PHE A 119 -0.67 -7.99 -5.87
N LEU A 120 -1.44 -7.50 -6.84
CA LEU A 120 -2.58 -6.62 -6.57
C LEU A 120 -3.56 -7.26 -5.59
N LYS A 121 -3.90 -8.54 -5.77
CA LYS A 121 -4.77 -9.27 -4.83
C LYS A 121 -4.21 -9.32 -3.42
N LEU A 122 -2.91 -9.59 -3.26
CA LEU A 122 -2.26 -9.60 -1.94
C LEU A 122 -2.27 -8.22 -1.30
N ASN A 123 -2.10 -7.16 -2.09
CA ASN A 123 -2.17 -5.80 -1.56
C ASN A 123 -3.60 -5.44 -1.12
N GLU A 124 -4.63 -5.90 -1.84
CA GLU A 124 -6.03 -5.75 -1.40
C GLU A 124 -6.33 -6.55 -0.13
N GLU A 125 -5.82 -7.78 -0.02
CA GLU A 125 -5.92 -8.60 1.18
C GLU A 125 -5.25 -7.93 2.37
N PHE A 126 -4.05 -7.37 2.16
CA PHE A 126 -3.33 -6.59 3.16
C PHE A 126 -4.15 -5.38 3.64
N LYS A 127 -4.71 -4.59 2.72
CA LYS A 127 -5.57 -3.44 3.06
C LYS A 127 -6.84 -3.85 3.82
N ARG A 128 -7.47 -4.97 3.43
CA ARG A 128 -8.66 -5.48 4.11
C ARG A 128 -8.36 -5.86 5.56
N GLU A 129 -7.27 -6.59 5.78
CA GLU A 129 -6.82 -6.98 7.13
C GLU A 129 -6.49 -5.76 8.00
N LEU A 130 -5.96 -4.69 7.41
CA LEU A 130 -5.75 -3.41 8.11
C LEU A 130 -7.09 -2.77 8.52
N ALA A 131 -8.06 -2.71 7.61
CA ALA A 131 -9.35 -2.06 7.84
C ALA A 131 -10.23 -2.77 8.89
N GLU A 132 -10.27 -4.11 8.84
CA GLU A 132 -11.02 -4.93 9.81
C GLU A 132 -10.48 -4.75 11.24
N LYS A 133 -9.17 -4.53 11.38
CA LYS A 133 -8.49 -4.38 12.67
C LYS A 133 -8.45 -2.95 13.17
N GLY A 134 -8.54 -1.95 12.28
CA GLY A 134 -8.75 -0.54 12.64
C GLY A 134 -10.14 -0.26 13.23
N SER A 135 -11.17 -0.94 12.73
CA SER A 135 -12.56 -0.76 13.15
C SER A 135 -12.88 -1.34 14.55
N GLY A 136 -12.04 -2.23 15.09
CA GLY A 136 -12.24 -2.90 16.38
C GLY A 136 -11.81 -2.10 17.61
N SER A 137 -11.40 -0.84 17.48
CA SER A 137 -10.88 -0.02 18.59
C SER A 137 -11.81 1.11 19.05
N ASN A 138 -13.09 1.10 18.64
CA ASN A 138 -14.00 2.22 18.92
C ASN A 138 -15.42 1.80 19.36
N THR A 139 -15.53 0.90 20.34
CA THR A 139 -16.73 0.77 21.18
C THR A 139 -16.36 0.18 22.53
N ASP A 140 -15.94 1.02 23.47
CA ASP A 140 -16.12 0.78 24.91
C ASP A 140 -15.86 2.09 25.67
N VAL A 141 -16.86 2.99 25.60
CA VAL A 141 -17.14 3.89 26.72
C VAL A 141 -18.65 3.82 26.95
N PRO A 142 -19.12 3.16 28.02
CA PRO A 142 -20.49 3.34 28.48
C PRO A 142 -20.58 4.76 29.05
N ALA A 143 -21.22 5.66 28.31
CA ALA A 143 -21.68 6.91 28.88
C ALA A 143 -22.82 6.62 29.86
N GLU A 144 -22.47 6.36 31.12
CA GLU A 144 -23.42 6.33 32.21
C GLU A 144 -24.13 7.69 32.34
N ASN A 145 -25.43 7.62 32.06
CA ASN A 145 -26.48 8.52 32.52
C ASN A 145 -26.18 9.19 33.88
N LYS A 146 -26.10 10.53 33.90
CA LYS A 146 -26.70 11.35 34.97
C LYS A 146 -27.21 12.70 34.43
N LYS A 147 -28.50 12.74 34.13
CA LYS A 147 -29.42 13.85 34.47
C LYS A 147 -30.73 13.17 34.90
N PRO A 148 -31.52 13.72 35.84
CA PRO A 148 -31.87 15.14 35.86
C PRO A 148 -31.99 15.77 37.27
N GLU A 149 -31.90 17.09 37.36
CA GLU A 149 -32.86 17.83 38.19
C GLU A 149 -32.88 19.31 37.75
N MET A 150 -34.04 19.75 37.27
CA MET A 150 -34.44 21.15 37.24
C MET A 150 -35.21 21.40 38.53
N GLN A 151 -34.85 22.41 39.30
CA GLN A 151 -35.82 23.25 40.00
C GLN A 151 -35.32 24.70 39.99
N LYS A 152 -36.30 25.59 39.84
CA LYS A 152 -36.20 26.98 39.41
C LYS A 152 -36.39 27.90 40.65
N PRO A 153 -36.55 29.22 40.50
CA PRO A 153 -35.81 30.29 41.19
C PRO A 153 -36.48 30.85 42.47
N GLU A 154 -35.77 31.68 43.24
CA GLU A 154 -36.29 32.82 44.05
C GLU A 154 -35.10 33.56 44.69
N ALA A 155 -34.82 34.81 44.32
CA ALA A 155 -35.35 36.07 44.87
C ALA A 155 -34.74 36.47 46.23
N GLY A 156 -33.90 37.52 46.24
CA GLY A 156 -33.41 38.15 47.47
C GLY A 156 -32.23 39.11 47.29
N LYS A 157 -32.48 40.34 46.82
CA LYS A 157 -31.72 41.54 47.24
C LYS A 157 -32.44 42.10 48.48
N PRO A 158 -31.74 42.68 49.47
CA PRO A 158 -31.27 44.08 49.43
C PRO A 158 -29.78 44.19 49.79
N ALA A 159 -29.00 45.07 49.14
CA ALA A 159 -28.76 46.46 49.55
C ALA A 159 -28.23 46.56 51.00
N ASP A 160 -26.91 46.69 51.13
CA ASP A 160 -26.34 47.47 52.22
C ASP A 160 -25.30 48.44 51.69
N SER A 161 -25.46 49.65 52.20
CA SER A 161 -24.83 50.89 51.81
C SER A 161 -23.47 51.03 52.50
N GLN A 162 -22.57 51.74 51.82
CA GLN A 162 -21.66 52.75 52.39
C GLN A 162 -20.91 52.40 53.70
N ASN A 163 -19.58 52.33 53.63
CA ASN A 163 -18.73 53.46 54.02
C ASN A 163 -17.21 53.17 54.07
N LEU A 164 -16.45 54.18 53.62
CA LEU A 164 -15.19 54.72 54.18
C LEU A 164 -13.94 53.83 54.18
N ASN A 165 -13.07 54.00 53.17
CA ASN A 165 -11.87 54.87 53.27
C ASN A 165 -11.19 55.04 51.90
#